data_AF-A0AAE1MSA8-F1
#
_entry.id   AF-A0AAE1MSA8-F1
#
_cell.length_a   1.000
_cell.length_b   1.000
_cell.length_c   1.000
_cell.angle_alpha   90.00
_cell.angle_beta   90.00
_cell.angle_gamma   90.00
#
_symmetry.space_group_name_H-M   'P 1'
#
loop_
_entity.id
_entity.type
_entity.pdbx_description
1 polymer ?
#
loop_
_entity_poly.entity_id
_entity_poly.type
_entity_poly.pdbx_seq_one_letter_code
_entity_poly.pdbx_strand_id
1 'polypeptide(L)'
;MPPANPVASGEAEAGPSHVLPFPYAEDEVIGGDSVLSIHNRLLAKYDSPSAEVIKWVRITAEELFEVKVDIIRLMAPLDPEGDWERRGARALDNPQTKTGEQSYARLCQIRDSLSNEGIQSRFFFGLKERVFLRKENLDDESQA
;
A
#
# COMPACT_ATOMS: atom_id res chain seq x y z
N MET A 1 -1.50 61.65 34.22
CA MET A 1 -1.64 60.17 34.28
C MET A 1 -1.85 59.66 32.87
N PRO A 2 -1.06 58.69 32.37
CA PRO A 2 -1.34 58.05 31.08
C PRO A 2 -2.41 56.96 31.25
N PRO A 3 -3.23 56.65 30.23
CA PRO A 3 -4.11 55.49 30.27
C PRO A 3 -3.30 54.21 30.02
N ALA A 4 -3.64 53.17 30.77
CA ALA A 4 -3.06 51.84 30.70
C ALA A 4 -3.46 51.13 29.40
N ASN A 5 -2.48 50.56 28.69
CA ASN A 5 -2.70 49.71 27.54
C ASN A 5 -2.93 48.26 28.03
N PRO A 6 -4.00 47.56 27.62
CA PRO A 6 -4.23 46.19 28.05
C PRO A 6 -3.26 45.22 27.35
N VAL A 7 -2.81 44.22 28.11
CA VAL A 7 -1.98 43.10 27.65
C VAL A 7 -2.80 42.27 26.67
N ALA A 8 -2.39 42.22 25.40
CA ALA A 8 -2.91 41.26 24.45
C ALA A 8 -2.34 39.88 24.80
N SER A 9 -3.16 39.05 25.44
CA SER A 9 -3.00 37.60 25.46
C SER A 9 -3.26 37.09 24.05
N GLY A 10 -2.21 37.03 23.23
CA GLY A 10 -2.22 36.25 22.01
C GLY A 10 -1.81 34.83 22.37
N GLU A 11 -2.80 33.95 22.55
CA GLU A 11 -2.61 32.50 22.58
C GLU A 11 -1.72 32.11 21.39
N ALA A 12 -0.67 31.34 21.67
CA ALA A 12 0.15 30.75 20.64
C ALA A 12 -0.73 29.78 19.85
N GLU A 13 -1.23 30.22 18.71
CA GLU A 13 -1.83 29.38 17.67
C GLU A 13 -0.86 28.23 17.40
N ALA A 14 -1.19 27.05 17.92
CA ALA A 14 -0.54 25.81 17.54
C ALA A 14 -0.80 25.66 16.03
N GLY A 15 0.24 25.91 15.24
CA GLY A 15 0.15 25.87 13.78
C GLY A 15 -0.49 24.57 13.28
N PRO A 16 -1.07 24.58 12.07
CA PRO A 16 -1.78 23.41 11.53
C PRO A 16 -0.89 22.18 11.63
N SER A 17 -1.38 21.17 12.34
CA SER A 17 -0.74 19.87 12.48
C SER A 17 -0.35 19.37 11.09
N HIS A 18 0.96 19.33 10.79
CA HIS A 18 1.52 18.89 9.50
C HIS A 18 1.41 17.36 9.31
N VAL A 19 0.27 16.76 9.66
CA VAL A 19 -0.03 15.38 9.30
C VAL A 19 -0.53 15.40 7.86
N LEU A 20 0.35 15.05 6.93
CA LEU A 20 -0.07 14.82 5.56
C LEU A 20 -1.11 13.68 5.55
N PRO A 21 -2.26 13.85 4.89
CA PRO A 21 -3.22 12.77 4.75
C PRO A 21 -2.59 11.60 3.99
N PHE A 22 -3.00 10.38 4.35
CA PHE A 22 -2.61 9.17 3.62
C PHE A 22 -2.92 9.36 2.12
N PRO A 23 -1.98 9.03 1.20
CA PRO A 23 -2.02 9.55 -0.16
C PRO A 23 -3.01 8.83 -1.08
N TYR A 24 -3.57 7.69 -0.67
CA TYR A 24 -4.48 6.88 -1.47
C TYR A 24 -5.91 6.89 -0.91
N ALA A 25 -6.91 6.88 -1.78
CA ALA A 25 -8.29 6.68 -1.34
C ALA A 25 -8.51 5.24 -0.86
N GLU A 26 -9.49 5.01 0.02
CA GLU A 26 -9.70 3.69 0.63
C GLU A 26 -10.04 2.59 -0.39
N ASP A 27 -10.78 2.94 -1.44
CA ASP A 27 -11.23 2.07 -2.52
C ASP A 27 -10.37 2.15 -3.78
N GLU A 28 -9.30 2.96 -3.78
CA GLU A 28 -8.36 3.05 -4.90
C GLU A 28 -7.63 1.72 -5.10
N VAL A 29 -7.76 1.16 -6.31
CA VAL A 29 -7.20 -0.15 -6.63
C VAL A 29 -5.86 -0.01 -7.36
N ILE A 30 -4.79 -0.55 -6.76
CA ILE A 30 -3.45 -0.64 -7.36
C ILE A 30 -2.94 -2.08 -7.21
N GLY A 31 -2.49 -2.68 -8.30
CA GLY A 31 -2.04 -4.08 -8.32
C GLY A 31 -3.11 -5.10 -7.96
N GLY A 32 -4.40 -4.71 -7.99
CA GLY A 32 -5.53 -5.56 -7.66
C GLY A 32 -5.91 -5.58 -6.17
N ASP A 33 -5.31 -4.71 -5.36
CA ASP A 33 -5.69 -4.46 -3.97
C ASP A 33 -6.04 -2.98 -3.76
N SER A 34 -6.75 -2.70 -2.68
CA SER A 34 -6.97 -1.39 -2.07
C SER A 34 -6.81 -1.46 -0.55
N VAL A 35 -6.72 -0.32 0.13
CA VAL A 35 -6.75 -0.25 1.60
C VAL A 35 -7.99 -0.98 2.13
N LEU A 36 -9.16 -0.72 1.56
CA LEU A 36 -10.43 -1.36 1.96
C LEU A 36 -10.37 -2.88 1.80
N SER A 37 -9.77 -3.38 0.72
CA SER A 37 -9.65 -4.82 0.48
C SER A 37 -8.73 -5.51 1.50
N ILE A 38 -7.61 -4.88 1.87
CA ILE A 38 -6.65 -5.39 2.85
C ILE A 38 -7.29 -5.33 4.24
N HIS A 39 -7.94 -4.20 4.56
CA HIS A 39 -8.69 -4.01 5.80
C HIS A 39 -9.71 -5.12 6.02
N ASN A 40 -10.53 -5.44 4.99
CA ASN A 40 -11.51 -6.50 5.07
C ASN A 40 -10.88 -7.89 5.29
N ARG A 41 -9.78 -8.21 4.60
CA ARG A 41 -9.06 -9.48 4.81
C ARG A 41 -8.46 -9.58 6.21
N LEU A 42 -7.91 -8.49 6.73
CA LEU A 42 -7.37 -8.43 8.08
C LEU A 42 -8.47 -8.54 9.15
N LEU A 43 -9.65 -7.96 8.91
CA LEU A 43 -10.80 -8.06 9.81
C LEU A 43 -11.45 -9.44 9.80
N ALA A 44 -11.39 -10.18 8.70
CA ALA A 44 -12.02 -11.49 8.56
C ALA A 44 -11.57 -12.54 9.61
N LYS A 45 -10.48 -12.29 10.34
CA LYS A 45 -10.02 -13.15 11.46
C LYS A 45 -10.76 -12.90 12.78
N TYR A 46 -11.62 -11.89 12.86
CA TYR A 46 -12.38 -11.53 14.06
C TYR A 46 -13.88 -11.78 13.81
N ASP A 47 -14.54 -12.49 14.72
CA ASP A 47 -16.00 -12.73 14.62
C ASP A 47 -16.81 -11.47 14.95
N SER A 48 -16.30 -10.61 15.83
CA SER A 48 -16.94 -9.36 16.27
C SER A 48 -15.88 -8.36 16.76
N PRO A 49 -15.23 -7.62 15.86
CA PRO A 49 -14.16 -6.68 16.22
C PRO A 49 -14.69 -5.45 16.97
N SER A 50 -13.94 -4.97 17.96
CA SER A 50 -14.24 -3.69 18.63
C SER A 50 -13.88 -2.50 17.72
N ALA A 51 -14.42 -1.32 18.03
CA ALA A 51 -14.05 -0.08 17.32
C ALA A 51 -12.54 0.19 17.34
N GLU A 52 -11.87 -0.15 18.44
CA GLU A 52 -10.40 -0.05 18.56
C GLU A 52 -9.69 -1.00 17.61
N VAL A 53 -10.13 -2.27 17.54
CA VAL A 53 -9.58 -3.25 16.58
C VAL A 53 -9.78 -2.78 15.13
N ILE A 54 -10.96 -2.26 14.80
CA ILE A 54 -11.24 -1.73 13.46
C ILE A 54 -10.27 -0.58 13.13
N LYS A 55 -10.08 0.36 14.06
CA LYS A 55 -9.14 1.48 13.86
C LYS A 55 -7.70 0.97 13.63
N TRP A 56 -7.22 0.04 14.45
CA TRP A 56 -5.88 -0.52 14.30
C TRP A 56 -5.70 -1.27 12.97
N VAL A 57 -6.68 -2.08 12.58
CA VAL A 57 -6.64 -2.82 11.32
C VAL A 57 -6.64 -1.89 10.11
N ARG A 58 -7.30 -0.74 10.19
CA ARG A 58 -7.20 0.31 9.16
C ARG A 58 -5.78 0.85 9.04
N ILE A 59 -5.14 1.24 10.14
CA ILE A 59 -3.75 1.73 10.13
C ILE A 59 -2.82 0.68 9.52
N THR A 60 -2.96 -0.58 9.94
CA THR A 60 -2.17 -1.68 9.36
C THR A 60 -2.45 -1.89 7.86
N ALA A 61 -3.70 -1.73 7.42
CA ALA A 61 -4.04 -1.85 6.00
C ALA A 61 -3.41 -0.72 5.16
N GLU A 62 -3.39 0.50 5.68
CA GLU A 62 -2.72 1.66 5.07
C GLU A 62 -1.20 1.39 4.94
N GLU A 63 -0.52 0.96 6.01
CA GLU A 63 0.91 0.63 6.01
C GLU A 63 1.26 -0.50 5.01
N LEU A 64 0.45 -1.57 4.99
CA LEU A 64 0.65 -2.67 4.04
C LEU A 64 0.42 -2.23 2.60
N PHE A 65 -0.63 -1.44 2.35
CA PHE A 65 -0.97 -0.99 1.02
C PHE A 65 0.15 -0.12 0.43
N GLU A 66 0.66 0.84 1.20
CA GLU A 66 1.74 1.73 0.76
C GLU A 66 2.97 0.96 0.30
N VAL A 67 3.47 0.02 1.12
CA VAL A 67 4.66 -0.76 0.75
C VAL A 67 4.37 -1.74 -0.39
N LYS A 68 3.17 -2.31 -0.47
CA LYS A 68 2.78 -3.13 -1.64
C LYS A 68 2.83 -2.31 -2.93
N VAL A 69 2.31 -1.08 -2.92
CA VAL A 69 2.34 -0.17 -4.07
C VAL A 69 3.77 0.15 -4.47
N ASP A 70 4.66 0.43 -3.52
CA ASP A 70 6.08 0.66 -3.81
C ASP A 70 6.71 -0.55 -4.53
N ILE A 71 6.48 -1.77 -4.03
CA ILE A 71 7.01 -2.98 -4.64
C ILE A 71 6.44 -3.18 -6.05
N ILE A 72 5.13 -2.98 -6.24
CA ILE A 72 4.48 -3.10 -7.55
C ILE A 72 5.11 -2.13 -8.56
N ARG A 73 5.29 -0.86 -8.17
CA ARG A 73 5.88 0.18 -9.02
C ARG A 73 7.36 -0.07 -9.31
N LEU A 74 8.10 -0.69 -8.39
CA LEU A 74 9.47 -1.16 -8.63
C LEU A 74 9.50 -2.34 -9.58
N MET A 75 8.59 -3.30 -9.45
CA MET A 75 8.56 -4.51 -10.28
C MET A 75 8.08 -4.24 -11.71
N ALA A 76 7.13 -3.32 -11.91
CA ALA A 76 6.57 -3.02 -13.23
C ALA A 76 7.63 -2.72 -14.33
N PRO A 77 8.66 -1.88 -14.09
CA PRO A 77 9.74 -1.69 -15.07
C PRO A 77 10.78 -2.81 -15.10
N LEU A 78 10.97 -3.55 -13.99
CA LEU A 78 11.94 -4.66 -13.92
C LEU A 78 11.43 -5.94 -14.62
N ASP A 79 10.11 -6.14 -14.64
CA ASP A 79 9.42 -7.25 -15.29
C ASP A 79 8.23 -6.75 -16.13
N PRO A 80 8.48 -6.24 -17.35
CA PRO A 80 7.44 -5.67 -18.21
C PRO A 80 6.36 -6.66 -18.65
N GLU A 81 6.68 -7.95 -18.67
CA GLU A 81 5.77 -9.04 -19.03
C GLU A 81 4.72 -9.31 -17.94
N GLY A 82 5.02 -8.94 -16.69
CA GLY A 82 4.15 -9.10 -15.55
C GLY A 82 3.03 -8.05 -15.50
N ASP A 83 1.82 -8.49 -15.14
CA ASP A 83 0.66 -7.63 -14.95
C ASP A 83 0.67 -6.99 -13.55
N TRP A 84 1.78 -6.34 -13.20
CA TRP A 84 2.06 -5.77 -11.88
C TRP A 84 1.01 -4.73 -11.46
N GLU A 85 0.69 -3.80 -12.34
CA GLU A 85 -0.25 -2.70 -12.03
C GLU A 85 -1.70 -3.17 -11.81
N ARG A 86 -2.09 -4.35 -12.33
CA ARG A 86 -3.46 -4.88 -12.15
C ARG A 86 -3.57 -6.04 -11.18
N ARG A 87 -2.51 -6.85 -11.04
CA ARG A 87 -2.53 -8.12 -10.31
C ARG A 87 -1.29 -8.37 -9.44
N GLY A 88 -0.36 -7.42 -9.38
CA GLY A 88 0.91 -7.55 -8.66
C GLY A 88 0.77 -7.77 -7.14
N ALA A 89 -0.30 -7.29 -6.52
CA ALA A 89 -0.50 -7.47 -5.08
C ALA A 89 -0.60 -8.95 -4.68
N ARG A 90 -1.16 -9.80 -5.56
CA ARG A 90 -1.28 -11.24 -5.31
C ARG A 90 0.04 -11.98 -5.29
N ALA A 91 1.07 -11.48 -5.98
CA ALA A 91 2.40 -12.05 -5.91
C ALA A 91 3.03 -11.88 -4.50
N LEU A 92 2.53 -10.92 -3.73
CA LEU A 92 3.00 -10.58 -2.39
C LEU A 92 2.25 -11.31 -1.27
N ASP A 93 1.21 -12.09 -1.60
CA ASP A 93 0.43 -12.83 -0.61
C ASP A 93 1.27 -13.94 0.07
N ASN A 94 0.93 -14.22 1.33
CA ASN A 94 1.50 -15.30 2.12
C ASN A 94 0.46 -16.40 2.38
N PRO A 95 0.54 -17.56 1.72
CA PRO A 95 -0.42 -18.64 1.94
C PRO A 95 -0.34 -19.27 3.35
N GLN A 96 0.71 -18.97 4.13
CA GLN A 96 0.85 -19.46 5.50
C GLN A 96 0.10 -18.60 6.54
N THR A 97 -0.42 -17.42 6.17
CA THR A 97 -1.21 -16.59 7.09
C THR A 97 -2.70 -16.77 6.83
N LYS A 98 -3.51 -16.67 7.89
CA LYS A 98 -4.98 -16.78 7.78
C LYS A 98 -5.59 -15.69 6.89
N THR A 99 -4.96 -14.52 6.83
CA THR A 99 -5.45 -13.37 6.07
C THR A 99 -4.91 -13.33 4.64
N GLY A 100 -3.93 -14.17 4.32
CA GLY A 100 -3.14 -14.06 3.09
C GLY A 100 -2.14 -12.90 3.06
N GLU A 101 -2.15 -12.01 4.07
CA GLU A 101 -1.22 -10.88 4.10
C GLU A 101 0.19 -11.29 4.48
N GLN A 102 1.17 -10.65 3.82
CA GLN A 102 2.56 -10.68 4.27
C GLN A 102 2.80 -9.76 5.47
N SER A 103 3.88 -10.00 6.22
CA SER A 103 4.24 -9.08 7.30
C SER A 103 4.86 -7.80 6.74
N TYR A 104 4.54 -6.66 7.36
CA TYR A 104 5.09 -5.35 6.96
C TYR A 104 6.62 -5.37 6.88
N ALA A 105 7.29 -5.92 7.89
CA ALA A 105 8.76 -6.01 7.94
C ALA A 105 9.35 -6.77 6.73
N ARG A 106 8.68 -7.82 6.27
CA ARG A 106 9.15 -8.58 5.11
C ARG A 106 8.86 -7.86 3.79
N LEU A 107 7.74 -7.15 3.68
CA LEU A 107 7.49 -6.28 2.53
C LEU A 107 8.55 -5.18 2.44
N CYS A 108 8.93 -4.53 3.56
CA CYS A 108 10.03 -3.57 3.58
C CYS A 108 11.35 -4.20 3.12
N GLN A 109 11.70 -5.40 3.59
CA GLN A 109 12.90 -6.11 3.12
C GLN A 109 12.89 -6.37 1.61
N ILE A 110 11.72 -6.69 1.04
CA ILE A 110 11.55 -6.90 -0.39
C ILE A 110 11.73 -5.58 -1.13
N ARG A 111 11.00 -4.53 -0.73
CA ARG A 111 11.08 -3.19 -1.31
C ARG A 111 12.53 -2.68 -1.31
N ASP A 112 13.19 -2.75 -0.17
CA ASP A 112 14.53 -2.18 0.00
C ASP A 112 15.56 -2.94 -0.86
N SER A 113 15.48 -4.28 -0.93
CA SER A 113 16.36 -5.07 -1.81
C SER A 113 16.08 -4.80 -3.29
N LEU A 114 14.82 -4.67 -3.72
CA LEU A 114 14.49 -4.32 -5.11
C LEU A 114 14.94 -2.90 -5.47
N SER A 115 14.78 -1.93 -4.56
CA SER A 115 15.22 -0.55 -4.75
C SER A 115 16.75 -0.46 -4.90
N ASN A 116 17.49 -1.24 -4.12
CA ASN A 116 18.95 -1.22 -4.13
C ASN A 116 19.59 -2.07 -5.24
N GLU A 117 18.99 -3.22 -5.57
CA GLU A 117 19.62 -4.24 -6.42
C GLU A 117 18.87 -4.49 -7.74
N GLY A 118 17.63 -4.01 -7.88
CA GLY A 118 16.78 -4.24 -9.05
C GLY A 118 16.62 -5.73 -9.36
N ILE A 119 16.93 -6.11 -10.60
CA ILE A 119 16.88 -7.50 -11.08
C ILE A 119 17.86 -8.44 -10.36
N GLN A 120 18.91 -7.91 -9.70
CA GLN A 120 19.87 -8.71 -8.94
C GLN A 120 19.35 -9.06 -7.54
N SER A 121 18.25 -8.44 -7.10
CA SER A 121 17.63 -8.78 -5.82
C SER A 121 17.27 -10.26 -5.78
N ARG A 122 17.60 -10.91 -4.67
CA ARG A 122 17.19 -12.31 -4.40
C ARG A 122 15.67 -12.53 -4.45
N PHE A 123 14.86 -11.47 -4.40
CA PHE A 123 13.40 -11.55 -4.45
C PHE A 123 12.83 -11.43 -5.87
N PHE A 124 13.58 -10.88 -6.82
CA PHE A 124 13.07 -10.53 -8.15
C PHE A 124 12.43 -11.74 -8.86
N PHE A 125 13.19 -12.81 -9.08
CA PHE A 125 12.70 -13.99 -9.79
C PHE A 125 11.54 -14.67 -9.07
N GLY A 126 11.60 -14.78 -7.74
CA GLY A 126 10.53 -15.39 -6.96
C GLY A 126 9.22 -14.59 -6.99
N LEU A 127 9.28 -13.27 -7.20
CA LEU A 127 8.11 -12.42 -7.42
C LEU A 127 7.61 -12.50 -8.86
N LYS A 128 8.51 -12.46 -9.84
CA LYS A 128 8.19 -12.64 -11.27
C LYS A 128 7.44 -13.96 -11.54
N GLU A 129 7.85 -15.06 -10.91
CA GLU A 129 7.18 -16.36 -11.09
C GLU A 129 5.75 -16.40 -10.53
N ARG A 130 5.39 -15.47 -9.64
CA ARG A 130 4.08 -15.44 -8.97
C ARG A 130 3.09 -14.50 -9.63
N VAL A 131 3.56 -13.48 -10.37
CA VAL A 131 2.66 -12.53 -11.03
C VAL A 131 2.07 -13.16 -12.30
N PHE A 132 0.82 -12.83 -12.59
CA PHE A 132 0.23 -13.22 -13.86
C PHE A 132 0.87 -12.44 -15.01
N LEU A 133 1.07 -13.11 -16.15
CA LEU A 133 1.50 -12.45 -17.37
C LEU A 133 0.42 -11.47 -17.87
N ARG A 134 0.86 -10.38 -18.48
CA ARG A 134 0.00 -9.50 -19.26
C ARG A 134 -0.55 -10.29 -20.45
N LYS A 135 -1.87 -10.36 -20.56
CA LYS A 135 -2.48 -10.68 -21.85
C LYS A 135 -2.41 -9.40 -22.67
N GLU A 136 -1.55 -9.36 -23.68
CA GLU A 136 -1.70 -8.37 -24.74
C GLU A 136 -3.03 -8.65 -25.44
N ASN A 137 -3.84 -7.61 -25.65
CA ASN A 137 -5.09 -7.69 -26.41
C ASN A 137 -4.73 -8.16 -27.83
N LEU A 138 -4.97 -9.44 -28.12
CA LEU A 138 -4.98 -10.01 -29.48
C LEU A 138 -6.27 -9.65 -30.25
N ASP A 139 -7.00 -8.63 -29.80
CA ASP A 139 -8.37 -8.34 -30.24
C ASP A 139 -8.48 -7.04 -31.07
N ASP A 140 -7.40 -6.57 -31.71
CA ASP A 140 -7.42 -5.38 -32.58
C ASP A 140 -7.05 -5.66 -34.06
N GLU A 141 -7.19 -6.91 -34.53
CA GLU A 141 -7.01 -7.27 -35.95
C GLU A 141 -8.19 -8.11 -36.52
N SER A 142 -9.42 -7.68 -36.24
CA SER A 142 -10.61 -8.25 -36.89
C SER A 142 -11.66 -7.18 -37.17
N GLN A 143 -11.26 -6.11 -37.83
CA GLN A 143 -12.15 -5.29 -38.66
C GLN A 143 -11.35 -4.84 -39.89
N ALA A 144 -11.26 -5.74 -40.87
CA ALA A 144 -10.90 -5.43 -42.25
C ALA A 144 -12.16 -5.55 -43.11
#